data_AF-A0A4R8ZVI9-F1
#
_entry.id   AF-A0A4R8ZVI9-F1
#
_cell.length_a   1.000
_cell.length_b   1.000
_cell.length_c   1.000
_cell.angle_alpha   90.00
_cell.angle_beta   90.00
_cell.angle_gamma   90.00
#
_symmetry.space_group_name_H-M   'P 1'
#
loop_
_entity.id
_entity.type
_entity.pdbx_description
1 polymer ?
#
loop_
_entity_poly.entity_id
_entity_poly.type
_entity_poly.pdbx_seq_one_letter_code
_entity_poly.pdbx_strand_id
1 'polypeptide(L)' 'MFEYWFISLPTQAGKRLKGESVEDHANRELNELADRGWKALSATRPNVIGPIGFLLRKAKNS' A
#
# COMPACT_ATOMS: atom_id res chain seq x y z
N MET A 1 -19.77 8.64 -4.31
CA MET A 1 -19.46 8.22 -2.92
C MET A 1 -18.03 7.69 -2.88
N PHE A 2 -17.29 7.77 -1.78
CA PHE A 2 -15.94 7.20 -1.69
C PHE A 2 -15.92 5.91 -0.85
N GLU A 3 -15.13 4.95 -1.28
CA GLU A 3 -14.76 3.76 -0.52
C GLU A 3 -13.36 3.96 0.07
N TYR A 4 -13.16 3.53 1.30
CA TYR A 4 -11.89 3.64 2.02
C TYR A 4 -11.40 2.26 2.41
N TRP A 5 -10.10 2.02 2.26
CA TRP A 5 -9.47 0.75 2.60
C TRP A 5 -8.12 0.99 3.25
N PHE A 6 -7.91 0.42 4.43
CA PHE A 6 -6.63 0.44 5.11
C PHE A 6 -5.87 -0.87 4.84
N ILE A 7 -4.63 -0.76 4.37
CA ILE A 7 -3.74 -1.90 4.09
C ILE A 7 -2.36 -1.68 4.70
N SER A 8 -1.60 -2.77 4.86
CA SER A 8 -0.19 -2.70 5.24
C SER A 8 0.65 -3.40 4.18
N LEU A 9 1.67 -2.71 3.66
CA LEU A 9 2.55 -3.20 2.59
C LEU A 9 4.00 -3.33 3.09
N PRO A 10 4.76 -4.36 2.69
CA PRO A 10 4.34 -5.46 1.82
C PRO A 10 3.26 -6.31 2.48
N THR A 11 2.26 -6.75 1.69
CA THR A 11 1.14 -7.58 2.20
C THR A 11 1.61 -8.90 2.80
N GLN A 12 2.83 -9.34 2.47
CA GLN A 12 3.45 -10.56 2.98
C GLN A 12 4.55 -10.23 3.99
N ALA A 13 4.16 -10.05 5.26
CA ALA A 13 5.10 -10.04 6.36
C ALA A 13 5.94 -11.33 6.35
N GLY A 14 7.26 -11.21 6.25
CA GLY A 14 8.20 -12.34 6.32
C GLY A 14 8.56 -13.00 4.98
N LYS A 15 8.03 -12.56 3.84
CA LYS A 15 8.67 -12.93 2.55
C LYS A 15 9.98 -12.18 2.40
N ARG A 16 11.05 -12.92 2.15
CA ARG A 16 12.34 -12.35 1.74
C ARG A 16 12.13 -11.59 0.44
N LEU A 17 12.14 -10.26 0.52
CA LEU A 17 12.26 -9.39 -0.64
C LEU A 17 13.61 -9.74 -1.30
N LYS A 18 13.59 -10.17 -2.57
CA LYS A 18 14.80 -10.61 -3.29
C LYS A 18 15.64 -9.38 -3.67
N GLY A 19 16.41 -8.86 -2.72
CA GLY A 19 17.30 -7.70 -2.95
C GLY A 19 16.56 -6.38 -3.22
N GLU A 20 15.25 -6.33 -3.01
CA GLU A 20 14.40 -5.15 -3.18
C GLU A 20 14.13 -4.50 -1.80
N SER A 21 14.07 -3.18 -1.74
CA SER A 21 13.71 -2.48 -0.50
C SER A 21 12.22 -2.65 -0.17
N VAL A 22 11.84 -2.43 1.09
CA VAL A 22 10.44 -2.47 1.51
C VAL A 22 9.62 -1.41 0.79
N GLU A 23 10.25 -0.25 0.55
CA GLU A 23 9.70 0.92 -0.11
C GLU A 23 9.43 0.65 -1.59
N ASP A 24 10.39 0.06 -2.31
CA ASP A 24 10.22 -0.30 -3.73
C ASP A 24 9.08 -1.31 -3.91
N HIS A 25 9.03 -2.32 -3.04
CA HIS A 25 7.96 -3.31 -3.08
C HIS A 25 6.59 -2.70 -2.79
N ALA A 26 6.50 -1.84 -1.76
CA ALA A 26 5.27 -1.14 -1.42
C ALA A 26 4.83 -0.19 -2.54
N ASN A 27 5.77 0.50 -3.21
CA ASN A 27 5.47 1.35 -4.35
C ASN A 27 4.93 0.55 -5.54
N ARG A 28 5.48 -0.63 -5.80
CA ARG A 28 4.96 -1.53 -6.85
C ARG A 28 3.53 -1.98 -6.55
N GLU A 29 3.27 -2.46 -5.34
CA GLU A 29 1.90 -2.85 -4.91
C GLU A 29 0.94 -1.65 -4.95
N LEU A 30 1.37 -0.45 -4.56
CA LEU A 30 0.56 0.78 -4.66
C LEU A 30 0.24 1.15 -6.11
N ASN A 31 1.18 0.99 -7.04
CA ASN A 31 0.93 1.24 -8.46
C ASN A 31 -0.12 0.28 -9.02
N GLU A 32 -0.03 -1.02 -8.68
CA GLU A 32 -1.06 -2.01 -9.07
C GLU A 32 -2.45 -1.66 -8.49
N LEU A 33 -2.50 -1.07 -7.29
CA LEU A 33 -3.74 -0.60 -6.67
C LEU A 33 -4.25 0.70 -7.32
N ALA A 34 -3.35 1.59 -7.71
CA ALA A 34 -3.65 2.81 -8.46
C ALA A 34 -4.30 2.50 -9.81
N ASP A 35 -3.80 1.51 -10.53
CA ASP A 35 -4.40 1.02 -11.78
C ASP A 35 -5.82 0.48 -11.58
N ARG A 36 -6.12 -0.04 -10.38
CA ARG A 36 -7.47 -0.48 -9.98
C ARG A 36 -8.35 0.66 -9.47
N GLY A 37 -7.86 1.90 -9.51
CA GLY A 37 -8.57 3.12 -9.12
C GLY A 37 -8.44 3.49 -7.63
N TRP A 38 -7.58 2.82 -6.88
CA TRP A 38 -7.30 3.16 -5.48
C TRP A 38 -6.21 4.22 -5.37
N LYS A 39 -6.45 5.29 -4.62
CA LYS A 39 -5.48 6.36 -4.39
C LYS A 39 -5.05 6.38 -2.93
N ALA A 40 -3.74 6.35 -2.68
CA ALA A 40 -3.20 6.54 -1.35
C ALA A 40 -3.47 7.97 -0.84
N LEU A 41 -4.00 8.07 0.37
CA LEU A 41 -4.27 9.32 1.07
C LEU A 41 -3.22 9.63 2.12
N SER A 42 -2.79 8.61 2.83
CA SER A 42 -1.76 8.72 3.87
C SER A 42 -0.98 7.42 3.97
N ALA A 43 0.26 7.56 4.46
CA ALA A 43 1.13 6.46 4.81
C ALA A 43 1.51 6.60 6.29
N THR A 44 1.50 5.49 7.04
CA THR A 44 1.89 5.44 8.45
C THR A 44 2.90 4.31 8.63
N ARG A 45 4.08 4.63 9.17
CA ARG A 45 5.11 3.64 9.43
C ARG A 45 5.48 3.68 10.92
N PRO A 46 5.06 2.69 11.73
CA PRO A 46 5.35 2.70 13.17
C PRO A 46 6.82 2.37 13.48
N ASN A 47 7.51 1.62 12.60
CA ASN A 47 8.90 1.21 12.79
C ASN A 47 9.74 1.49 11.54
N VAL A 48 11.03 1.82 11.71
CA VAL A 48 11.98 2.02 10.60
C VAL A 48 12.13 0.77 9.73
N ILE A 49 11.95 -0.41 10.32
CA ILE A 49 12.03 -1.71 9.65
C ILE A 49 10.67 -2.39 9.81
N GLY A 50 10.04 -2.75 8.70
CA GLY A 50 8.74 -3.41 8.67
C GLY A 50 7.74 -2.77 7.70
N PRO A 51 6.50 -3.29 7.67
CA PRO A 51 5.48 -2.85 6.73
C PRO A 51 5.02 -1.41 6.97
N ILE A 52 4.62 -0.75 5.89
CA ILE A 52 4.09 0.60 5.82
C ILE A 52 2.56 0.49 5.68
N GLY A 53 1.82 1.09 6.60
CA GLY A 53 0.37 1.20 6.52
C GLY A 53 -0.05 2.28 5.53
N PHE A 54 -1.07 2.03 4.72
CA PHE A 54 -1.63 2.98 3.76
C PHE A 54 -3.14 3.06 3.91
N LEU A 55 -3.66 4.29 3.98
CA LEU A 55 -5.09 4.55 3.80
C LEU A 55 -5.35 4.85 2.32
N LEU A 56 -6.16 4.02 1.68
CA LEU A 56 -6.55 4.16 0.29
C LEU A 56 -7.98 4.68 0.18
N ARG A 57 -8.26 5.43 -0.88
CA ARG A 57 -9.62 5.78 -1.31
C ARG A 57 -9.88 5.38 -2.74
N LYS A 58 -11.11 5.00 -3.06
CA LYS A 58 -11.58 4.81 -4.43
C LYS A 58 -12.94 5.48 -4.61
N ALA A 59 -13.17 6.12 -5.75
CA ALA A 59 -14.51 6.61 -6.07
C ALA A 59 -15.40 5.40 -6.37
N LYS A 60 -16.54 5.30 -5.68
CA LYS A 60 -17.65 4.48 -6.19
C LYS A 60 -18.20 5.23 -7.39
N ASN A 61 -17.97 4.68 -8.59
CA ASN A 61 -18.74 5.10 -9.75
C ASN A 61 -20.21 4.88 -9.40
N SER A 62 -20.96 5.97 -9.38
CA SER A 62 -22.43 5.96 -9.32
C SER A 62 -22.99 5.43 -10.63
#